data_AF-A0AA96DYK3-F1
#
_entry.id   AF-A0AA96DYK3-F1
#
_cell.length_a   1.000
_cell.length_b   1.000
_cell.length_c   1.000
_cell.angle_alpha   90.00
_cell.angle_beta   90.00
_cell.angle_gamma   90.00
#
_symmetry.space_group_name_H-M   'P 1'
#
loop_
_entity.id
_entity.type
_entity.pdbx_description
1 polymer ?
#
loop_
_entity_poly.entity_id
_entity_poly.type
_entity_poly.pdbx_seq_one_letter_code
_entity_poly.pdbx_strand_id
1 'polypeptide(L)'
;MDEKLVEKIEANPKYKELVSKRNSLALKLGIFVLIMFYSFITVVAFNKDLFAIKVAEGYITTIAFPIALAILVISFLTTLVYVRRANGEFDDLTNNIKKDVREFL
;
A
#
# COMPACT_ATOMS: atom_id res chain seq x y z
N MET A 1 30.40 2.14 -4.33
CA MET A 1 29.41 3.22 -4.51
C MET A 1 30.13 4.50 -4.16
N ASP A 2 30.06 5.54 -5.00
CA ASP A 2 30.78 6.80 -4.72
C ASP A 2 30.16 7.48 -3.50
N GLU A 3 30.91 7.54 -2.39
CA GLU A 3 30.46 8.11 -1.12
C GLU A 3 30.03 9.58 -1.26
N LYS A 4 30.70 10.35 -2.14
CA LYS A 4 30.35 11.75 -2.39
C LYS A 4 29.02 11.89 -3.10
N LEU A 5 28.70 10.96 -4.00
CA LEU A 5 27.40 10.93 -4.69
C LEU A 5 26.26 10.61 -3.70
N VAL A 6 26.46 9.65 -2.80
CA VAL A 6 25.48 9.28 -1.77
C VAL A 6 25.21 10.45 -0.84
N GLU A 7 26.26 11.10 -0.33
CA GLU A 7 26.15 12.26 0.54
C GLU A 7 25.35 13.39 -0.12
N LYS A 8 25.60 13.65 -1.42
CA LYS A 8 24.81 14.64 -2.19
C LYS A 8 23.35 14.25 -2.37
N ILE A 9 23.05 12.98 -2.63
CA ILE A 9 21.67 12.50 -2.76
C ILE A 9 20.95 12.65 -1.41
N GLU A 10 21.57 12.25 -0.30
CA GLU A 10 20.98 12.35 1.03
C GLU A 10 20.79 13.80 1.49
N ALA A 11 21.70 14.70 1.10
CA ALA A 11 21.56 16.13 1.34
C ALA A 11 20.48 16.80 0.47
N ASN A 12 20.10 16.20 -0.67
CA ASN A 12 19.14 16.80 -1.61
C ASN A 12 17.74 16.93 -0.96
N PRO A 13 17.13 18.14 -0.93
CA PRO A 13 15.81 18.33 -0.35
C PRO A 13 14.72 17.49 -1.03
N LYS A 14 14.81 17.25 -2.34
CA LYS A 14 13.86 16.40 -3.10
C LYS A 14 13.96 14.93 -2.68
N TYR A 15 15.13 14.46 -2.27
CA TYR A 15 15.29 13.10 -1.74
C TYR A 15 14.59 12.95 -0.39
N LYS A 16 14.77 13.92 0.51
CA LYS A 16 14.07 13.96 1.80
C LYS A 16 12.55 14.00 1.61
N GLU A 17 12.09 14.80 0.64
CA GLU A 17 10.67 14.86 0.25
C GLU A 17 10.17 13.52 -0.28
N LEU A 18 10.90 12.88 -1.20
CA LEU A 18 10.56 11.56 -1.76
C LEU A 18 10.42 10.52 -0.66
N VAL A 19 11.41 10.42 0.24
CA VAL A 19 11.39 9.46 1.35
C VAL A 19 10.20 9.71 2.27
N SER A 20 9.95 10.97 2.65
CA SER A 20 8.84 11.35 3.51
C SER A 20 7.49 10.97 2.90
N LYS A 21 7.26 11.35 1.63
CA LYS A 21 6.00 11.06 0.91
C LYS A 21 5.78 9.56 0.72
N ARG A 22 6.82 8.83 0.29
CA ARG A 22 6.77 7.37 0.10
C ARG A 22 6.46 6.66 1.41
N ASN A 23 7.18 7.00 2.49
CA ASN A 23 6.99 6.35 3.79
C ASN A 23 5.61 6.67 4.38
N SER A 24 5.15 7.91 4.29
CA SER A 24 3.81 8.29 4.75
C SER A 24 2.72 7.52 4.03
N LEU A 25 2.81 7.40 2.69
CA LEU A 25 1.84 6.63 1.92
C LEU A 25 1.90 5.14 2.26
N ALA A 26 3.10 4.55 2.27
CA ALA A 26 3.30 3.13 2.57
C ALA A 26 2.76 2.78 3.97
N LEU A 27 2.99 3.62 4.98
CA LEU A 27 2.45 3.42 6.33
C LEU A 27 0.93 3.51 6.34
N LYS A 28 0.33 4.50 5.69
CA LYS A 28 -1.14 4.65 5.63
C LYS A 28 -1.80 3.45 4.97
N LEU A 29 -1.30 3.03 3.80
CA LEU A 29 -1.85 1.87 3.09
C LEU A 29 -1.57 0.56 3.85
N GLY A 30 -0.40 0.43 4.46
CA GLY A 30 -0.04 -0.73 5.29
C GLY A 30 -0.97 -0.88 6.49
N ILE A 31 -1.18 0.19 7.26
CA ILE A 31 -2.13 0.20 8.39
C ILE A 31 -3.55 -0.14 7.93
N PHE A 32 -3.98 0.44 6.80
CA PHE A 32 -5.29 0.15 6.23
C PHE A 32 -5.47 -1.34 5.89
N VAL A 33 -4.50 -1.94 5.21
CA VAL A 33 -4.50 -3.37 4.87
C VAL A 33 -4.47 -4.22 6.14
N LEU A 34 -3.64 -3.87 7.12
CA LEU A 34 -3.57 -4.58 8.40
C LEU A 34 -4.94 -4.58 9.09
N ILE A 35 -5.58 -3.42 9.25
CA ILE A 35 -6.90 -3.32 9.89
C ILE A 35 -7.92 -4.22 9.16
N MET A 36 -7.93 -4.19 7.83
CA MET A 36 -8.86 -4.97 7.01
C MET A 36 -8.67 -6.49 7.22
N PHE A 37 -7.44 -6.98 7.11
CA PHE A 37 -7.14 -8.41 7.27
C PHE A 37 -7.33 -8.88 8.72
N TYR A 38 -6.87 -8.12 9.71
CA TYR A 38 -7.04 -8.49 11.11
C TYR A 38 -8.50 -8.44 11.53
N SER A 39 -9.33 -7.56 10.97
CA SER A 39 -10.76 -7.55 11.21
C SER A 39 -11.41 -8.86 10.71
N PHE A 40 -11.07 -9.30 9.50
CA PHE A 40 -11.54 -10.59 8.97
C PHE A 40 -11.08 -11.78 9.82
N ILE A 41 -9.78 -11.85 10.14
CA ILE A 41 -9.19 -12.92 10.96
C ILE A 41 -9.81 -12.96 12.36
N THR A 42 -10.05 -11.80 12.97
CA THR A 42 -10.66 -11.71 14.31
C THR A 42 -12.06 -12.32 14.32
N VAL A 43 -12.89 -12.03 13.30
CA VAL A 43 -14.22 -12.64 13.20
C VAL A 43 -14.11 -14.16 13.02
N VAL A 44 -13.22 -14.63 12.15
CA VAL A 44 -13.00 -16.07 11.96
C VAL A 44 -12.54 -16.74 13.26
N ALA A 45 -11.67 -16.11 14.04
CA ALA A 45 -11.10 -16.68 15.26
C ALA A 45 -12.10 -16.73 16.42
N PHE A 46 -12.92 -15.69 16.60
CA PHE A 46 -13.75 -15.53 17.80
C PHE A 46 -15.26 -15.64 17.55
N ASN A 47 -15.73 -15.47 16.31
CA ASN A 47 -17.15 -15.53 15.96
C ASN A 47 -17.37 -16.09 14.54
N LYS A 48 -16.84 -17.28 14.29
CA LYS A 48 -16.95 -17.96 12.99
C LYS A 48 -18.40 -18.22 12.55
N ASP A 49 -19.33 -18.33 13.50
CA ASP A 49 -20.74 -18.62 13.21
C ASP A 49 -21.39 -17.46 12.45
N LEU A 50 -20.97 -16.22 12.71
CA LEU A 50 -21.35 -15.06 11.90
C LEU A 50 -21.02 -15.29 10.42
N PHE A 51 -19.80 -15.74 10.13
CA PHE A 51 -19.33 -16.01 8.76
C PHE A 51 -19.93 -17.27 8.13
N ALA A 52 -20.55 -18.15 8.94
CA ALA A 52 -21.27 -19.32 8.47
C ALA A 52 -22.73 -19.04 8.06
N ILE A 53 -23.26 -17.84 8.36
CA ILE A 53 -24.61 -17.44 7.96
C ILE A 53 -24.73 -17.50 6.44
N LYS A 54 -25.80 -18.15 5.96
CA LYS A 54 -26.11 -18.24 4.53
C LYS A 54 -26.61 -16.89 4.02
N VAL A 55 -26.23 -16.54 2.80
CA VAL A 55 -26.63 -15.27 2.17
C VAL A 55 -28.14 -15.16 1.95
N ALA A 56 -28.81 -16.29 1.75
CA ALA A 56 -30.25 -16.40 1.58
C ALA A 56 -30.71 -17.83 1.92
N GLU A 57 -32.00 -17.98 2.20
CA GLU A 57 -32.61 -19.28 2.49
C GLU A 57 -32.54 -20.22 1.27
N GLY A 58 -32.18 -21.48 1.48
CA GLY A 58 -31.95 -22.45 0.40
C GLY A 58 -30.58 -22.37 -0.30
N TYR A 59 -29.76 -21.35 -0.03
CA TYR A 59 -28.42 -21.22 -0.62
C TYR A 59 -27.35 -21.98 0.19
N ILE A 60 -26.25 -22.33 -0.48
CA ILE A 60 -25.05 -22.92 0.16
C ILE A 60 -23.97 -21.87 0.46
N THR A 61 -24.01 -20.71 -0.21
CA THR A 61 -23.03 -19.63 -0.04
C THR A 61 -23.22 -18.92 1.28
N THR A 62 -22.12 -18.72 2.02
CA THR A 62 -22.13 -17.97 3.27
C THR A 62 -21.74 -16.51 3.07
N ILE A 63 -22.10 -15.64 4.01
CA ILE A 63 -21.77 -14.21 3.96
C ILE A 63 -20.26 -13.93 3.95
N ALA A 64 -19.44 -14.88 4.40
CA ALA A 64 -17.98 -14.74 4.33
C ALA A 64 -17.47 -14.60 2.88
N PHE A 65 -18.14 -15.24 1.91
CA PHE A 65 -17.73 -15.21 0.51
C PHE A 65 -17.81 -13.80 -0.12
N PRO A 66 -18.95 -13.09 -0.11
CA PRO A 66 -19.02 -11.73 -0.63
C PRO A 66 -18.13 -10.75 0.15
N ILE A 67 -17.95 -10.95 1.46
CA ILE A 67 -17.00 -10.14 2.26
C ILE A 67 -15.57 -10.34 1.78
N ALA A 68 -15.14 -11.59 1.58
CA ALA A 68 -13.82 -11.90 1.06
C ALA A 68 -13.60 -11.34 -0.36
N LEU A 69 -14.63 -11.40 -1.21
CA LEU A 69 -14.58 -10.79 -2.54
C LEU A 69 -14.42 -9.26 -2.46
N ALA A 70 -15.13 -8.60 -1.54
CA ALA A 70 -14.98 -7.17 -1.31
C ALA A 70 -13.55 -6.82 -0.84
N ILE A 71 -12.99 -7.58 0.09
CA ILE A 71 -11.59 -7.42 0.55
C ILE A 71 -10.62 -7.57 -0.62
N LEU A 72 -10.84 -8.55 -1.50
CA LEU A 72 -10.01 -8.75 -2.70
C LEU A 72 -10.05 -7.54 -3.63
N VAL A 73 -11.24 -7.04 -3.95
CA VAL A 73 -11.41 -5.85 -4.82
C VAL A 73 -10.75 -4.62 -4.19
N ILE A 74 -10.97 -4.38 -2.89
CA ILE A 74 -10.35 -3.27 -2.17
C ILE A 74 -8.82 -3.40 -2.17
N SER A 75 -8.29 -4.62 -2.04
CA SER A 75 -6.85 -4.87 -2.10
C SER A 75 -6.27 -4.49 -3.46
N PHE A 76 -6.93 -4.86 -4.57
CA PHE A 76 -6.53 -4.40 -5.91
C PHE A 76 -6.58 -2.89 -6.06
N LEU A 77 -7.63 -2.24 -5.54
CA LEU A 77 -7.75 -0.78 -5.58
C LEU A 77 -6.63 -0.11 -4.77
N THR A 78 -6.28 -0.66 -3.62
CA THR A 78 -5.19 -0.17 -2.76
C THR A 78 -3.85 -0.24 -3.51
N THR A 79 -3.57 -1.36 -4.17
CA THR A 79 -2.39 -1.51 -5.03
C THR A 79 -2.40 -0.51 -6.18
N LEU A 80 -3.53 -0.32 -6.85
CA LEU A 80 -3.65 0.62 -7.97
C LEU A 80 -3.41 2.07 -7.52
N VAL A 81 -3.91 2.47 -6.35
CA VAL A 81 -3.63 3.77 -5.74
C VAL A 81 -2.13 3.94 -5.48
N TYR A 82 -1.48 2.93 -4.90
CA TYR A 82 -0.05 2.96 -4.66
C TYR A 82 0.75 3.10 -5.98
N VAL A 83 0.45 2.26 -6.98
CA VAL A 83 1.14 2.27 -8.29
C VAL A 83 0.98 3.61 -9.00
N ARG A 84 -0.24 4.17 -9.02
CA ARG A 84 -0.46 5.50 -9.62
C ARG A 84 0.37 6.58 -8.95
N ARG A 85 0.54 6.52 -7.62
CA ARG A 85 1.39 7.48 -6.92
C ARG A 85 2.87 7.25 -7.19
N ALA A 86 3.30 5.99 -7.19
CA ALA A 86 4.68 5.61 -7.44
C ALA A 86 5.13 6.04 -8.84
N ASN A 87 4.37 5.70 -9.87
CA ASN A 87 4.68 6.00 -11.26
C ASN A 87 4.50 7.47 -11.65
N GLY A 88 3.97 8.29 -10.75
CA GLY A 88 3.82 9.74 -10.95
C GLY A 88 4.78 10.50 -10.06
N GLU A 89 4.26 10.95 -8.92
CA GLU A 89 4.98 11.84 -8.00
C GLU A 89 6.35 11.30 -7.56
N PHE A 90 6.48 10.00 -7.29
CA PHE A 90 7.75 9.44 -6.82
C PHE A 90 8.78 9.32 -7.95
N ASP A 91 8.35 8.90 -9.13
CA ASP A 91 9.21 8.85 -10.32
C ASP A 91 9.65 10.25 -10.77
N ASP A 92 8.77 11.25 -10.72
CA ASP A 92 9.11 12.65 -11.02
C ASP A 92 10.19 13.19 -10.07
N LEU A 93 10.01 12.97 -8.76
CA LEU A 93 11.02 13.35 -7.75
C LEU A 93 12.35 12.62 -8.00
N THR A 94 12.30 11.31 -8.28
CA THR A 94 13.48 10.50 -8.57
C THR A 94 14.24 11.02 -9.80
N ASN A 95 13.53 11.35 -10.88
CA ASN A 95 14.12 11.89 -12.10
C ASN A 95 14.73 13.28 -11.88
N ASN A 96 14.10 14.11 -11.05
CA ASN A 96 14.64 15.42 -10.70
C ASN A 96 15.90 15.31 -9.84
N ILE A 97 15.96 14.39 -8.88
CA ILE A 97 17.18 14.13 -8.10
C ILE A 97 18.33 13.69 -9.01
N LYS A 98 18.07 12.76 -9.95
CA LYS A 98 19.08 12.31 -10.94
C LYS A 98 19.60 13.45 -11.80
N LYS A 99 18.75 14.41 -12.19
CA LYS A 99 19.17 15.61 -12.93
C LYS A 99 20.06 16.51 -12.08
N ASP A 100 19.71 16.74 -10.82
CA ASP A 100 20.46 17.61 -9.90
C ASP A 100 21.87 17.08 -9.60
N VAL A 101 22.09 15.76 -9.66
CA VAL A 101 23.39 15.13 -9.37
C VAL A 101 24.13 14.63 -10.62
N ARG A 102 23.63 14.97 -11.81
CA ARG A 102 24.13 14.44 -13.10
C ARG A 102 25.62 14.71 -13.35
N GLU A 103 26.17 15.81 -12.84
CA GLU A 103 27.59 16.14 -12.99
C GLU A 103 28.53 15.18 -12.22
N PHE A 104 27.97 14.31 -11.38
CA PHE A 104 28.69 13.34 -10.54
C PHE A 104 28.41 11.88 -10.93
N LEU A 105 27.69 11.66 -12.05
CA LEU A 105 27.45 10.36 -12.68
C LEU A 105 28.36 10.20 -13.91
#